data_AF-A0A957MCI8-F1
#
_entry.id   AF-A0A957MCI8-F1
#
_cell.length_a   1.000
_cell.length_b   1.000
_cell.length_c   1.000
_cell.angle_alpha   90.00
_cell.angle_beta   90.00
_cell.angle_gamma   90.00
#
_symmetry.space_group_name_H-M   'P 1'
#
loop_
_entity.id
_entity.type
_entity.pdbx_description
1 polymer ?
#
loop_
_entity_poly.entity_id
_entity_poly.type
_entity_poly.pdbx_seq_one_letter_code
_entity_poly.pdbx_strand_id
1 'polypeptide(L)'
;FLHDVNFEKFDIALGDTLTAPAHWNDEPFEAIVSNPPYSIKWEGDANPLLINDPRFAPAGVLAPKSKADLAFTMHILSWLAVNGTAAIVEFPGVLYRGGAEQKIRQYLIDNNYVDAVIQLPPDLFFGTTIATCVIVLKKSKHDNATLFIDASAEFVRSGNKNKLAAEHQQKILDAYMARQDVEHFACLVENGAIAENGYNIAVSSYVAQEDTREAVDIQALNARIARIVARQAELRTAIDAIVADLEGEAE
;
A
#
# COMPACT_ATOMS: atom_id res chain seq x y z
N PHE A 1 7.89 4.18 36.92
CA PHE A 1 7.56 4.64 35.55
C PHE A 1 6.85 3.49 34.84
N LEU A 2 5.95 3.72 33.88
CA LEU A 2 5.18 2.61 33.25
C LEU A 2 6.06 1.65 32.44
N HIS A 3 7.18 2.14 31.91
CA HIS A 3 8.09 1.40 31.03
C HIS A 3 9.58 1.55 31.44
N ASP A 4 9.85 2.04 32.66
CA ASP A 4 11.20 2.19 33.21
C ASP A 4 12.21 2.99 32.34
N VAL A 5 11.71 3.92 31.53
CA VAL A 5 12.55 4.89 30.78
C VAL A 5 12.83 6.12 31.65
N ASN A 6 14.09 6.53 31.72
CA ASN A 6 14.52 7.74 32.44
C ASN A 6 14.03 9.01 31.72
N PHE A 7 13.49 9.98 32.47
CA PHE A 7 12.94 11.24 31.94
C PHE A 7 13.96 12.09 31.18
N GLU A 8 15.26 11.97 31.46
CA GLU A 8 16.31 12.68 30.71
C GLU A 8 16.53 12.09 29.30
N LYS A 9 15.90 10.96 28.99
CA LYS A 9 16.08 10.22 27.73
C LYS A 9 14.85 10.23 26.82
N PHE A 10 13.78 10.94 27.20
CA PHE A 10 12.60 11.09 26.35
C PHE A 10 11.97 12.46 26.53
N ASP A 11 11.47 13.03 25.44
CA ASP A 11 10.70 14.26 25.44
C ASP A 11 9.58 14.17 24.39
N ILE A 12 8.41 14.73 24.70
CA ILE A 12 7.26 14.78 23.78
C ILE A 12 6.72 16.20 23.80
N ALA A 13 6.74 16.85 22.64
CA ALA A 13 6.20 18.20 22.47
C ALA A 13 4.75 18.15 21.99
N LEU A 14 3.91 19.04 22.55
CA LEU A 14 2.55 19.27 22.05
C LEU A 14 2.59 20.29 20.91
N GLY A 15 2.12 19.90 19.72
CA GLY A 15 2.03 20.78 18.56
C GLY A 15 1.57 20.06 17.31
N ASP A 16 1.40 20.82 16.22
CA ASP A 16 1.18 20.27 14.88
C ASP A 16 2.54 20.21 14.16
N THR A 17 2.98 19.00 13.84
CA THR A 17 4.27 18.73 13.19
C THR A 17 4.46 19.48 11.86
N LEU A 18 3.40 19.74 11.10
CA LEU A 18 3.50 20.39 9.79
C LEU A 18 3.62 21.91 9.91
N THR A 19 3.02 22.53 10.93
CA THR A 19 3.00 24.00 11.10
C THR A 19 3.92 24.51 12.20
N ALA A 20 4.15 23.73 13.26
CA ALA A 20 4.97 24.07 14.41
C ALA A 20 5.80 22.86 14.88
N PRO A 21 6.73 22.35 14.06
CA PRO A 21 7.63 21.26 14.46
C PRO A 21 8.54 21.69 15.64
N ALA A 22 8.87 20.73 16.51
CA ALA A 22 9.69 20.89 17.72
C ALA A 22 10.98 20.03 17.64
N HIS A 23 11.95 20.15 18.55
CA HIS A 23 13.20 19.35 18.50
C HIS A 23 14.17 19.71 17.36
N TRP A 24 14.16 20.97 16.89
CA TRP A 24 15.11 21.47 15.87
C TRP A 24 16.59 21.32 16.23
N ASN A 25 16.92 21.20 17.52
CA ASN A 25 18.30 21.02 17.98
C ASN A 25 18.74 19.55 17.97
N ASP A 26 17.81 18.62 17.79
CA ASP A 26 18.08 17.18 17.84
C ASP A 26 18.17 16.56 16.42
N GLU A 27 17.69 17.27 15.39
CA GLU A 27 17.83 16.81 14.01
C GLU A 27 19.27 16.96 13.48
N PRO A 28 19.73 16.07 12.57
CA PRO A 28 18.98 14.99 11.92
C PRO A 28 18.98 13.66 12.69
N PHE A 29 17.96 12.82 12.46
CA PHE A 29 17.77 11.54 13.15
C PHE A 29 18.20 10.33 12.31
N GLU A 30 18.80 9.33 12.95
CA GLU A 30 19.24 8.09 12.29
C GLU A 30 18.11 7.07 12.11
N ALA A 31 17.06 7.14 12.92
CA ALA A 31 15.90 6.27 12.84
C ALA A 31 14.62 7.08 13.09
N ILE A 32 13.67 7.00 12.15
CA ILE A 32 12.35 7.63 12.30
C ILE A 32 11.28 6.58 12.00
N VAL A 33 10.34 6.38 12.93
CA VAL A 33 9.15 5.56 12.69
C VAL A 33 7.91 6.43 12.84
N SER A 34 6.94 6.28 11.95
CA SER A 34 5.71 7.06 12.02
C SER A 34 4.50 6.32 11.47
N ASN A 35 3.34 6.58 12.06
CA ASN A 35 2.03 6.21 11.54
C ASN A 35 1.16 7.48 11.53
N PRO A 36 1.41 8.40 10.59
CA PRO A 36 0.67 9.65 10.51
C PRO A 36 -0.83 9.41 10.30
N PRO A 37 -1.70 10.34 10.74
CA PRO A 37 -3.14 10.20 10.53
C PRO A 37 -3.48 10.34 9.04
N TYR A 38 -4.31 9.41 8.53
CA TYR A 38 -4.55 9.29 7.09
C TYR A 38 -5.41 10.40 6.51
N SER A 39 -4.89 11.01 5.44
CA SER A 39 -5.56 12.01 4.61
C SER A 39 -6.25 13.12 5.40
N ILE A 40 -5.63 13.56 6.50
CA ILE A 40 -6.10 14.74 7.23
C ILE A 40 -5.95 15.99 6.38
N LYS A 41 -6.80 16.98 6.66
CA LYS A 41 -6.66 18.31 6.07
C LYS A 41 -5.47 19.02 6.71
N TRP A 42 -4.80 19.85 5.92
CA TRP A 42 -3.71 20.71 6.36
C TRP A 42 -3.70 21.99 5.50
N GLU A 43 -2.83 22.94 5.83
CA GLU A 43 -2.80 24.24 5.17
C GLU A 43 -2.43 24.13 3.67
N GLY A 44 -1.41 23.34 3.33
CA GLY A 44 -0.94 23.15 1.95
C GLY A 44 -0.79 24.48 1.20
N ASP A 45 -1.33 24.56 -0.01
CA ASP A 45 -1.29 25.77 -0.85
C ASP A 45 -2.14 26.95 -0.35
N ALA A 46 -2.92 26.79 0.74
CA ALA A 46 -3.59 27.93 1.38
C ALA A 46 -2.63 28.81 2.17
N ASN A 47 -1.47 28.26 2.58
CA ASN A 47 -0.39 29.04 3.17
C ASN A 47 0.73 29.21 2.12
N PRO A 48 0.85 30.38 1.48
CA PRO A 48 1.82 30.61 0.41
C PRO A 48 3.28 30.56 0.89
N LEU A 49 3.54 30.55 2.20
CA LEU A 49 4.91 30.43 2.73
C LEU A 49 5.44 29.00 2.60
N LEU A 50 4.55 27.99 2.64
CA LEU A 50 4.95 26.58 2.67
C LEU A 50 5.65 26.13 1.38
N ILE A 51 5.39 26.76 0.23
CA ILE A 51 6.07 26.41 -1.03
C ILE A 51 7.57 26.71 -0.99
N ASN A 52 8.00 27.62 -0.13
CA ASN A 52 9.40 27.99 0.08
C ASN A 52 9.99 27.36 1.35
N ASP A 53 9.21 26.58 2.10
CA ASP A 53 9.70 25.83 3.25
C ASP A 53 10.74 24.79 2.78
N PRO A 54 11.97 24.75 3.34
CA PRO A 54 13.01 23.82 2.92
C PRO A 54 12.59 22.35 2.93
N ARG A 55 11.58 21.98 3.72
CA ARG A 55 11.04 20.61 3.78
C ARG A 55 10.25 20.23 2.52
N PHE A 56 9.61 21.20 1.87
CA PHE A 56 8.68 20.96 0.77
C PHE A 56 9.15 21.54 -0.57
N ALA A 57 9.89 22.66 -0.53
CA ALA A 57 10.41 23.35 -1.70
C ALA A 57 11.17 22.43 -2.70
N PRO A 58 11.96 21.43 -2.27
CA PRO A 58 12.66 20.54 -3.20
C PRO A 58 11.75 19.76 -4.16
N ALA A 59 10.52 19.41 -3.74
CA ALA A 59 9.56 18.74 -4.61
C ALA A 59 8.86 19.70 -5.61
N GLY A 60 9.02 21.01 -5.43
CA GLY A 60 8.44 22.06 -6.28
C GLY A 60 6.92 22.18 -6.22
N VAL A 61 6.24 21.35 -5.42
CA VAL A 61 4.80 21.37 -5.17
C VAL A 61 4.49 20.95 -3.73
N LEU A 62 3.33 21.34 -3.23
CA LEU A 62 2.81 20.91 -1.94
C LEU A 62 1.83 19.74 -2.10
N ALA A 63 1.75 18.88 -1.09
CA ALA A 63 0.68 17.88 -1.04
C ALA A 63 -0.70 18.57 -1.05
N PRO A 64 -1.76 17.93 -1.57
CA PRO A 64 -3.09 18.53 -1.61
C PRO A 64 -3.60 18.88 -0.19
N LYS A 65 -4.31 20.01 -0.03
CA LYS A 65 -4.88 20.44 1.27
C LYS A 65 -5.78 19.41 1.95
N SER A 66 -6.41 18.54 1.17
CA SER A 66 -7.28 17.48 1.66
C SER A 66 -6.52 16.22 2.08
N LYS A 67 -5.20 16.16 1.88
CA LYS A 67 -4.37 14.95 2.03
C LYS A 67 -2.96 15.32 2.49
N ALA A 68 -2.72 15.29 3.79
CA ALA A 68 -1.42 15.61 4.38
C ALA A 68 -0.39 14.47 4.31
N ASP A 69 -0.76 13.29 3.81
CA ASP A 69 0.06 12.06 3.85
C ASP A 69 1.51 12.31 3.37
N LEU A 70 1.69 12.75 2.12
CA LEU A 70 3.01 13.06 1.56
C LEU A 70 3.67 14.32 2.15
N ALA A 71 2.93 15.19 2.84
CA ALA A 71 3.55 16.29 3.59
C ALA A 71 4.29 15.74 4.83
N PHE A 72 3.72 14.75 5.51
CA PHE A 72 4.43 14.03 6.57
C PHE A 72 5.65 13.28 6.03
N THR A 73 5.51 12.58 4.89
CA THR A 73 6.65 11.90 4.24
C THR A 73 7.80 12.88 3.94
N MET A 74 7.50 14.05 3.37
CA MET A 74 8.50 15.08 3.07
C MET A 74 9.14 15.69 4.32
N HIS A 75 8.34 15.93 5.37
CA HIS A 75 8.86 16.36 6.66
C HIS A 75 9.82 15.33 7.27
N ILE A 76 9.43 14.05 7.28
CA ILE A 76 10.26 12.94 7.78
C ILE A 76 11.55 12.84 6.97
N LEU A 77 11.48 12.94 5.64
CA LEU A 77 12.67 12.96 4.79
C LEU A 77 13.60 14.12 5.14
N SER A 78 13.07 15.31 5.38
CA SER A 78 13.91 16.48 5.69
C SER A 78 14.76 16.26 6.94
N TRP A 79 14.19 15.65 7.97
CA TRP A 79 14.81 15.43 9.29
C TRP A 79 15.64 14.15 9.38
N LEU A 80 15.59 13.31 8.35
CA LEU A 80 16.35 12.06 8.29
C LEU A 80 17.85 12.35 8.09
N ALA A 81 18.72 11.71 8.87
CA ALA A 81 20.16 11.77 8.66
C ALA A 81 20.57 11.08 7.35
N VAL A 82 21.75 11.40 6.82
CA VAL A 82 22.24 10.79 5.56
C VAL A 82 22.40 9.27 5.70
N ASN A 83 22.88 8.81 6.86
CA ASN A 83 23.02 7.41 7.24
C ASN A 83 21.73 6.83 7.88
N GLY A 84 20.65 7.59 7.94
CA GLY A 84 19.42 7.21 8.63
C GLY A 84 18.47 6.37 7.79
N THR A 85 17.51 5.74 8.46
CA THR A 85 16.37 5.03 7.85
C THR A 85 15.05 5.48 8.46
N ALA A 86 14.05 5.79 7.63
CA ALA A 86 12.69 6.04 8.09
C ALA A 86 11.74 4.93 7.63
N ALA A 87 10.80 4.52 8.48
CA ALA A 87 9.71 3.60 8.12
C ALA A 87 8.36 4.24 8.47
N ILE A 88 7.55 4.47 7.45
CA ILE A 88 6.32 5.27 7.56
C ILE A 88 5.13 4.43 7.12
N VAL A 89 4.16 4.24 8.01
CA VAL A 89 2.89 3.60 7.67
C VAL A 89 2.00 4.62 6.97
N GLU A 90 1.54 4.32 5.77
CA GLU A 90 0.80 5.24 4.91
C GLU A 90 -0.50 4.61 4.37
N PHE A 91 -1.44 5.48 4.02
CA PHE A 91 -2.62 5.07 3.24
C PHE A 91 -2.20 4.77 1.78
N PRO A 92 -2.60 3.63 1.17
CA PRO A 92 -2.10 3.20 -0.14
C PRO A 92 -2.29 4.22 -1.28
N GLY A 93 -3.24 5.15 -1.15
CA GLY A 93 -3.44 6.22 -2.12
C GLY A 93 -2.17 7.04 -2.42
N VAL A 94 -1.26 7.19 -1.46
CA VAL A 94 0.00 7.93 -1.70
C VAL A 94 0.84 7.31 -2.81
N LEU A 95 0.66 6.02 -3.10
CA LEU A 95 1.48 5.25 -4.04
C LEU A 95 1.13 5.52 -5.51
N TYR A 96 -0.09 5.97 -5.81
CA TYR A 96 -0.59 6.05 -7.19
C TYR A 96 -1.39 7.33 -7.53
N ARG A 97 -1.81 8.13 -6.55
CA ARG A 97 -2.61 9.35 -6.82
C ARG A 97 -1.84 10.34 -7.70
N GLY A 98 -2.47 10.83 -8.77
CA GLY A 98 -1.84 11.74 -9.74
C GLY A 98 -1.61 13.17 -9.24
N GLY A 99 -1.23 14.07 -10.14
CA GLY A 99 -1.13 15.51 -9.86
C GLY A 99 0.05 15.86 -8.96
N ALA A 100 -0.18 16.64 -7.90
CA ALA A 100 0.88 17.08 -6.99
C ALA A 100 1.57 15.90 -6.29
N GLU A 101 0.82 14.86 -5.91
CA GLU A 101 1.38 13.67 -5.25
C GLU A 101 2.30 12.87 -6.19
N GLN A 102 1.99 12.83 -7.49
CA GLN A 102 2.88 12.22 -8.49
C GLN A 102 4.20 12.96 -8.62
N LYS A 103 4.19 14.30 -8.59
CA LYS A 103 5.41 15.11 -8.62
C LYS A 103 6.25 14.93 -7.35
N ILE A 104 5.61 14.78 -6.18
CA ILE A 104 6.32 14.47 -4.94
C ILE A 104 6.96 13.08 -5.04
N ARG A 105 6.24 12.06 -5.53
CA ARG A 105 6.83 10.73 -5.77
C ARG A 105 7.97 10.77 -6.77
N GLN A 106 7.82 11.54 -7.84
CA GLN A 106 8.90 11.79 -8.78
C GLN A 106 10.15 12.33 -8.06
N TYR A 107 10.02 13.36 -7.24
CA TYR A 107 11.13 13.88 -6.44
C TYR A 107 11.76 12.79 -5.56
N LEU A 108 10.95 11.98 -4.87
CA LEU A 108 11.43 10.90 -4.01
C LEU A 108 12.18 9.80 -4.78
N ILE A 109 11.71 9.44 -5.97
CA ILE A 109 12.31 8.40 -6.82
C ILE A 109 13.54 8.92 -7.57
N ASP A 110 13.46 10.09 -8.19
CA ASP A 110 14.55 10.69 -8.97
C ASP A 110 15.79 10.97 -8.08
N ASN A 111 15.58 11.29 -6.80
CA ASN A 111 16.66 11.48 -5.82
C ASN A 111 17.02 10.19 -5.05
N ASN A 112 16.46 9.05 -5.47
CA ASN A 112 16.75 7.74 -4.89
C ASN A 112 16.52 7.67 -3.38
N TYR A 113 15.40 8.23 -2.89
CA TYR A 113 15.07 8.24 -1.46
C TYR A 113 14.18 7.10 -1.00
N VAL A 114 13.34 6.55 -1.89
CA VAL A 114 12.49 5.38 -1.57
C VAL A 114 13.36 4.14 -1.61
N ASP A 115 13.53 3.46 -0.47
CA ASP A 115 14.33 2.25 -0.36
C ASP A 115 13.48 0.99 -0.57
N ALA A 116 12.27 0.99 0.00
CA ALA A 116 11.30 -0.07 -0.17
C ALA A 116 9.85 0.42 -0.01
N VAL A 117 8.91 -0.27 -0.64
CA VAL A 117 7.46 -0.14 -0.43
C VAL A 117 6.88 -1.51 -0.09
N ILE A 118 6.24 -1.61 1.07
CA ILE A 118 5.71 -2.86 1.60
C ILE A 118 4.19 -2.75 1.69
N GLN A 119 3.46 -3.54 0.90
CA GLN A 119 2.00 -3.64 0.99
C GLN A 119 1.65 -4.56 2.15
N LEU A 120 0.87 -4.06 3.11
CA LEU A 120 0.43 -4.83 4.28
C LEU A 120 -0.96 -5.44 4.06
N PRO A 121 -1.33 -6.47 4.85
CA PRO A 121 -2.67 -7.04 4.84
C PRO A 121 -3.78 -6.02 5.14
N PRO A 122 -5.00 -6.22 4.60
CA PRO A 122 -6.19 -5.51 5.06
C PRO A 122 -6.52 -5.90 6.50
N ASP A 123 -7.47 -5.20 7.13
CA ASP A 123 -7.97 -5.52 8.48
C ASP A 123 -6.92 -5.59 9.61
N LEU A 124 -5.72 -5.04 9.44
CA LEU A 124 -4.71 -5.00 10.50
C LEU A 124 -5.01 -3.96 11.58
N PHE A 125 -5.52 -2.79 11.18
CA PHE A 125 -5.71 -1.65 12.08
C PHE A 125 -7.13 -1.61 12.65
N PHE A 126 -7.25 -1.06 13.87
CA PHE A 126 -8.54 -0.72 14.45
C PHE A 126 -9.15 0.48 13.71
N GLY A 127 -10.49 0.49 13.57
CA GLY A 127 -11.22 1.61 12.95
C GLY A 127 -11.24 1.64 11.42
N THR A 128 -10.50 0.77 10.73
CA THR A 128 -10.55 0.64 9.26
C THR A 128 -10.37 -0.81 8.81
N THR A 129 -10.91 -1.16 7.64
CA THR A 129 -10.70 -2.45 6.97
C THR A 129 -9.69 -2.35 5.81
N ILE A 130 -9.28 -1.12 5.49
CA ILE A 130 -8.40 -0.82 4.37
C ILE A 130 -7.01 -1.41 4.66
N ALA A 131 -6.40 -1.98 3.62
CA ALA A 131 -4.97 -2.28 3.64
C ALA A 131 -4.15 -0.99 3.80
N THR A 132 -2.98 -1.13 4.42
CA THR A 132 -2.01 -0.05 4.61
C THR A 132 -0.71 -0.42 3.92
N CYS A 133 0.20 0.52 3.78
CA CYS A 133 1.53 0.25 3.25
C CYS A 133 2.59 0.86 4.15
N VAL A 134 3.82 0.37 4.04
CA VAL A 134 5.00 1.01 4.63
C VAL A 134 5.88 1.54 3.52
N ILE A 135 6.24 2.82 3.61
CA ILE A 135 7.29 3.41 2.79
C ILE A 135 8.55 3.49 3.65
N VAL A 136 9.63 2.89 3.15
CA VAL A 136 10.95 2.98 3.77
C VAL A 136 11.77 4.01 3.02
N LEU A 137 12.33 5.00 3.72
CA LEU A 137 13.17 6.04 3.15
C LEU A 137 14.62 5.94 3.63
N LYS A 138 15.56 6.22 2.74
CA LYS A 138 16.99 6.41 3.03
C LYS A 138 17.57 7.51 2.17
N LYS A 139 18.47 8.33 2.70
CA LYS A 139 19.20 9.35 1.93
C LYS A 139 20.45 8.81 1.22
N SER A 140 21.01 7.71 1.73
CA SER A 140 22.18 7.04 1.15
C SER A 140 21.89 5.57 0.91
N LYS A 141 21.57 5.23 -0.34
CA LYS A 141 21.38 3.85 -0.80
C LYS A 141 22.61 3.35 -1.55
N HIS A 142 22.78 2.03 -1.59
CA HIS A 142 23.89 1.37 -2.29
C HIS A 142 23.59 1.12 -3.77
N ASP A 143 22.32 1.14 -4.16
CA ASP A 143 21.79 0.91 -5.50
C ASP A 143 20.80 2.01 -5.89
N ASN A 144 20.36 2.03 -7.16
CA ASN A 144 19.35 2.96 -7.68
C ASN A 144 18.00 2.25 -7.91
N ALA A 145 17.63 1.36 -6.98
CA ALA A 145 16.47 0.49 -7.10
C ALA A 145 15.58 0.52 -5.86
N THR A 146 14.28 0.40 -6.05
CA THR A 146 13.28 0.32 -4.97
C THR A 146 12.79 -1.12 -4.83
N LEU A 147 12.78 -1.64 -3.61
CA LEU A 147 12.26 -2.97 -3.33
C LEU A 147 10.74 -2.90 -3.08
N PHE A 148 9.96 -3.64 -3.85
CA PHE A 148 8.52 -3.80 -3.62
C PHE A 148 8.27 -5.15 -2.95
N ILE A 149 7.53 -5.16 -1.83
CA ILE A 149 7.15 -6.38 -1.10
C ILE A 149 5.64 -6.45 -0.96
N ASP A 150 5.06 -7.55 -1.42
CA ASP A 150 3.64 -7.86 -1.23
C ASP A 150 3.44 -8.77 -0.03
N ALA A 151 3.21 -8.17 1.12
CA ALA A 151 2.87 -8.90 2.35
C ALA A 151 1.35 -8.99 2.56
N SER A 152 0.51 -8.71 1.56
CA SER A 152 -0.95 -8.63 1.75
C SER A 152 -1.60 -9.94 2.23
N ALA A 153 -0.98 -11.08 1.92
CA ALA A 153 -1.40 -12.41 2.37
C ALA A 153 -0.80 -12.83 3.74
N GLU A 154 0.13 -12.04 4.29
CA GLU A 154 0.89 -12.39 5.49
C GLU A 154 0.12 -12.04 6.78
N PHE A 155 -0.87 -12.85 7.14
CA PHE A 155 -1.63 -12.62 8.37
C PHE A 155 -2.24 -13.90 8.95
N VAL A 156 -2.43 -13.88 10.27
CA VAL A 156 -3.32 -14.82 10.94
C VAL A 156 -4.64 -14.11 11.22
N ARG A 157 -5.76 -14.74 10.84
CA ARG A 157 -7.08 -14.20 11.17
C ARG A 157 -7.36 -14.38 12.66
N SER A 158 -7.65 -13.27 13.35
CA SER A 158 -7.96 -13.21 14.77
C SER A 158 -9.30 -12.51 14.96
N GLY A 159 -10.40 -13.27 14.84
CA GLY A 159 -11.75 -12.72 14.87
C GLY A 159 -12.07 -11.93 13.60
N ASN A 160 -12.45 -10.66 13.76
CA ASN A 160 -12.73 -9.73 12.66
C ASN A 160 -11.50 -8.93 12.19
N LYS A 161 -10.31 -9.22 12.73
CA LYS A 161 -9.08 -8.53 12.40
C LYS A 161 -7.98 -9.49 11.99
N ASN A 162 -7.10 -9.00 11.14
CA ASN A 162 -5.88 -9.68 10.77
C ASN A 162 -4.79 -9.32 11.78
N LYS A 163 -3.87 -10.24 12.03
CA LYS A 163 -2.68 -10.01 12.85
C LYS A 163 -1.44 -10.44 12.09
N LEU A 164 -0.44 -9.57 12.11
CA LEU A 164 0.88 -9.87 11.59
C LEU A 164 1.67 -10.65 12.65
N ALA A 165 1.70 -11.98 12.52
CA ALA A 165 2.43 -12.86 13.44
C ALA A 165 3.95 -12.65 13.33
N ALA A 166 4.70 -13.10 14.33
CA ALA A 166 6.17 -12.93 14.34
C ALA A 166 6.86 -13.57 13.13
N GLU A 167 6.37 -14.73 12.67
CA GLU A 167 6.87 -15.41 11.47
C GLU A 167 6.66 -14.59 10.20
N HIS A 168 5.52 -13.90 10.07
CA HIS A 168 5.23 -12.98 8.97
C HIS A 168 6.15 -11.75 9.01
N GLN A 169 6.37 -11.19 10.19
CA GLN A 169 7.29 -10.05 10.38
C GLN A 169 8.71 -10.44 9.98
N GLN A 170 9.17 -11.62 10.41
CA GLN A 170 10.49 -12.13 10.06
C GLN A 170 10.61 -12.38 8.56
N LYS A 171 9.59 -12.98 7.91
CA LYS A 171 9.59 -13.19 6.45
C LYS A 171 9.72 -11.87 5.67
N ILE A 172 8.99 -10.83 6.06
CA ILE A 172 9.08 -9.50 5.45
C ILE A 172 10.48 -8.90 5.66
N LEU A 173 11.02 -9.01 6.88
CA LEU A 173 12.34 -8.52 7.21
C LEU A 173 13.44 -9.25 6.42
N ASP A 174 13.34 -10.57 6.30
CA ASP A 174 14.29 -11.39 5.55
C ASP A 174 14.30 -11.01 4.08
N ALA A 175 13.11 -10.80 3.46
CA ALA A 175 13.02 -10.33 2.09
C ALA A 175 13.57 -8.91 1.92
N TYR A 176 13.29 -8.01 2.87
CA TYR A 176 13.85 -6.66 2.86
C TYR A 176 15.38 -6.65 2.99
N MET A 177 15.96 -7.54 3.81
CA MET A 177 17.40 -7.67 3.96
C MET A 177 18.05 -8.33 2.74
N ALA A 178 17.39 -9.32 2.13
CA ALA A 178 17.89 -10.02 0.96
C ALA A 178 17.90 -9.13 -0.29
N ARG A 179 16.90 -8.24 -0.44
CA ARG A 179 16.70 -7.34 -1.60
C ARG A 179 16.79 -8.08 -2.94
N GLN A 180 16.11 -9.21 -3.04
CA GLN A 180 16.07 -10.04 -4.24
C GLN A 180 14.64 -10.28 -4.68
N ASP A 181 14.48 -10.60 -5.97
CA ASP A 181 13.20 -11.01 -6.52
C ASP A 181 12.75 -12.33 -5.90
N VAL A 182 11.50 -12.37 -5.46
CA VAL A 182 10.83 -13.56 -4.95
C VAL A 182 9.48 -13.62 -5.63
N GLU A 183 9.23 -14.71 -6.35
CA GLU A 183 7.98 -14.91 -7.09
C GLU A 183 6.77 -14.66 -6.17
N HIS A 184 5.84 -13.84 -6.65
CA HIS A 184 4.63 -13.42 -5.95
C HIS A 184 4.80 -12.66 -4.63
N PHE A 185 6.02 -12.32 -4.23
CA PHE A 185 6.28 -11.73 -2.91
C PHE A 185 7.15 -10.48 -2.93
N ALA A 186 8.22 -10.46 -3.73
CA ALA A 186 9.13 -9.32 -3.77
C ALA A 186 9.68 -9.08 -5.17
N CYS A 187 9.90 -7.82 -5.53
CA CYS A 187 10.56 -7.43 -6.77
C CYS A 187 11.43 -6.19 -6.56
N LEU A 188 12.69 -6.27 -6.97
CA LEU A 188 13.63 -5.15 -6.97
C LEU A 188 13.56 -4.44 -8.32
N VAL A 189 13.16 -3.17 -8.30
CA VAL A 189 12.88 -2.41 -9.54
C VAL A 189 13.75 -1.18 -9.59
N GLU A 190 14.51 -1.04 -10.69
CA GLU A 190 15.30 0.15 -10.99
C GLU A 190 14.41 1.39 -11.10
N ASN A 191 14.88 2.53 -10.60
CA ASN A 191 14.11 3.77 -10.58
C ASN A 191 13.70 4.25 -11.99
N GLY A 192 14.47 3.90 -13.03
CA GLY A 192 14.11 4.17 -14.43
C GLY A 192 12.79 3.50 -14.86
N ALA A 193 12.56 2.24 -14.48
CA ALA A 193 11.32 1.54 -14.79
C ALA A 193 10.13 2.12 -14.00
N ILE A 194 10.38 2.67 -12.80
CA ILE A 194 9.37 3.40 -12.03
C ILE A 194 8.99 4.71 -12.71
N ALA A 195 9.97 5.44 -13.27
CA ALA A 195 9.73 6.65 -14.04
C ALA A 195 8.91 6.38 -15.32
N GLU A 196 9.22 5.30 -16.05
CA GLU A 196 8.45 4.85 -17.21
C GLU A 196 6.99 4.50 -16.85
N ASN A 197 6.76 3.97 -15.64
CA ASN A 197 5.43 3.71 -15.09
C ASN A 197 4.77 4.94 -14.44
N GLY A 198 5.22 6.15 -14.81
CA GLY A 198 4.63 7.40 -14.35
C GLY A 198 4.77 7.66 -12.85
N TYR A 199 5.82 7.13 -12.22
CA TYR A 199 6.07 7.22 -10.78
C TYR A 199 4.95 6.60 -9.92
N ASN A 200 4.31 5.56 -10.44
CA ASN A 200 3.44 4.69 -9.67
C ASN A 200 4.32 3.74 -8.83
N ILE A 201 4.17 3.77 -7.51
CA ILE A 201 4.92 2.91 -6.58
C ILE A 201 3.97 1.95 -5.84
N ALA A 202 2.82 1.63 -6.42
CA ALA A 202 1.95 0.59 -5.90
C ALA A 202 2.59 -0.79 -6.14
N VAL A 203 2.70 -1.61 -5.09
CA VAL A 203 3.34 -2.93 -5.13
C VAL A 203 2.74 -3.84 -6.22
N SER A 204 1.43 -3.80 -6.42
CA SER A 204 0.71 -4.58 -7.45
C SER A 204 1.10 -4.23 -8.89
N SER A 205 1.84 -3.14 -9.11
CA SER A 205 2.38 -2.80 -10.44
C SER A 205 3.65 -3.60 -10.77
N TYR A 206 4.28 -4.22 -9.77
CA TYR A 206 5.60 -4.83 -9.89
C TYR A 206 5.64 -6.28 -9.40
N VAL A 207 4.88 -6.60 -8.35
CA VAL A 207 4.77 -7.96 -7.84
C VAL A 207 3.48 -8.59 -8.37
N ALA A 208 3.62 -9.60 -9.23
CA ALA A 208 2.49 -10.35 -9.75
C ALA A 208 1.85 -11.18 -8.64
N GLN A 209 0.54 -11.07 -8.45
CA GLN A 209 -0.19 -11.91 -7.50
C GLN A 209 -0.23 -13.37 -7.97
N GLU A 210 -0.22 -14.31 -7.03
CA GLU A 210 -0.37 -15.73 -7.32
C GLU A 210 -1.76 -16.00 -7.90
N ASP A 211 -1.83 -16.70 -9.05
CA ASP A 211 -3.10 -17.12 -9.63
C ASP A 211 -3.62 -18.36 -8.90
N THR A 212 -4.41 -18.13 -7.86
CA THR A 212 -5.03 -19.17 -7.03
C THR A 212 -6.33 -19.74 -7.62
N ARG A 213 -6.72 -19.33 -8.84
CA ARG A 213 -7.91 -19.87 -9.48
C ARG A 213 -7.66 -21.34 -9.83
N GLU A 214 -8.57 -22.21 -9.41
CA GLU A 214 -8.59 -23.58 -9.91
C GLU A 214 -8.68 -23.55 -11.44
N ALA A 215 -7.78 -24.26 -12.10
CA ALA A 215 -7.84 -24.43 -13.55
C ALA A 215 -9.20 -25.05 -13.90
N VAL A 216 -10.09 -24.25 -14.49
CA VAL A 216 -11.40 -24.73 -14.91
C VAL A 216 -11.18 -25.77 -15.99
N ASP A 217 -11.53 -27.03 -15.71
CA ASP A 217 -11.56 -28.07 -16.73
C ASP A 217 -12.66 -27.71 -17.75
N ILE A 218 -12.23 -27.10 -18.85
CA ILE A 218 -13.09 -26.65 -19.94
C ILE A 218 -13.85 -27.84 -20.54
N GLN A 219 -13.26 -29.04 -20.57
CA GLN A 219 -13.93 -30.23 -21.08
C GLN A 219 -15.04 -30.69 -20.14
N ALA A 220 -14.77 -30.74 -18.83
CA ALA A 220 -15.79 -31.06 -17.83
C ALA A 220 -16.93 -30.02 -17.82
N LEU A 221 -16.60 -28.73 -17.94
CA LEU A 221 -17.58 -27.65 -18.02
C LEU A 221 -18.46 -27.78 -19.27
N ASN A 222 -17.86 -27.99 -20.44
CA ASN A 222 -18.60 -28.19 -21.69
C ASN A 222 -19.47 -29.45 -21.64
N ALA A 223 -18.98 -30.56 -21.07
CA ALA A 223 -19.77 -31.78 -20.87
C ALA A 223 -20.96 -31.54 -19.94
N ARG A 224 -20.78 -30.74 -18.89
CA ARG A 224 -21.87 -30.34 -17.98
C ARG A 224 -22.89 -29.45 -18.68
N ILE A 225 -22.45 -28.48 -19.49
CA ILE A 225 -23.35 -27.62 -20.29
C ILE A 225 -24.18 -28.48 -21.26
N ALA A 226 -23.56 -29.39 -22.00
CA ALA A 226 -24.26 -30.28 -22.93
C ALA A 226 -25.32 -31.13 -22.22
N ARG A 227 -25.00 -31.63 -21.01
CA ARG A 227 -25.94 -32.41 -20.18
C ARG A 227 -27.13 -31.57 -19.70
N ILE A 228 -26.90 -30.31 -19.31
CA ILE A 228 -27.96 -29.38 -18.90
C ILE A 228 -28.90 -29.09 -20.08
N VAL A 229 -28.36 -28.82 -21.27
CA VAL A 229 -29.16 -28.55 -22.47
C VAL A 229 -30.01 -29.76 -22.86
N ALA A 230 -29.43 -30.97 -22.85
CA ALA A 230 -30.18 -32.20 -23.11
C ALA A 230 -31.33 -32.38 -22.11
N ARG A 231 -31.07 -32.15 -20.81
CA ARG A 231 -32.10 -32.24 -19.78
C ARG A 231 -33.19 -31.19 -19.93
N GLN A 232 -32.84 -29.97 -20.32
CA GLN A 232 -33.83 -28.92 -20.63
C GLN A 232 -34.73 -29.32 -21.79
N ALA A 233 -34.17 -29.92 -22.85
CA ALA A 233 -34.96 -30.40 -23.98
C ALA A 233 -35.94 -31.50 -23.57
N GLU A 234 -35.50 -32.49 -22.79
CA GLU A 234 -36.38 -33.54 -22.24
C GLU A 234 -37.53 -32.96 -21.41
N LEU A 235 -37.20 -32.05 -20.49
CA LEU A 235 -38.21 -31.40 -19.63
C LEU A 235 -39.20 -30.59 -20.45
N ARG A 236 -38.74 -29.92 -21.51
CA ARG A 236 -39.60 -29.14 -22.38
C ARG A 236 -40.57 -30.02 -23.16
N THR A 237 -40.10 -31.13 -23.73
CA THR A 237 -40.97 -32.13 -24.37
C THR A 237 -42.00 -32.69 -23.39
N ALA A 238 -41.62 -32.96 -22.15
CA ALA A 238 -42.54 -33.46 -21.12
C ALA A 238 -43.60 -32.40 -20.76
N ILE A 239 -43.22 -31.12 -20.65
CA ILE A 239 -44.15 -30.02 -20.42
C ILE A 239 -45.11 -29.87 -21.60
N ASP A 240 -44.59 -29.87 -22.83
CA ASP A 240 -45.40 -29.73 -24.04
C ASP A 240 -46.44 -30.86 -24.16
N ALA A 241 -46.08 -32.09 -23.76
CA ALA A 241 -47.01 -33.23 -23.71
C ALA A 241 -48.12 -33.03 -22.67
N ILE A 242 -47.81 -32.52 -21.47
CA ILE A 242 -48.81 -32.22 -20.44
C ILE A 242 -49.75 -31.09 -20.90
N VAL A 243 -49.20 -30.06 -21.55
CA VAL A 243 -50.01 -28.95 -22.10
C VAL A 243 -50.96 -29.46 -23.18
N ALA A 244 -50.48 -30.29 -24.11
CA ALA A 244 -51.32 -30.86 -25.17
C ALA A 244 -52.45 -31.75 -24.62
N ASP A 245 -52.19 -32.50 -23.56
CA ASP A 245 -53.21 -33.31 -22.86
C ASP A 245 -54.30 -32.42 -22.24
N LEU A 246 -53.90 -31.36 -21.53
CA LEU A 246 -54.82 -30.38 -20.92
C LEU A 246 -55.62 -29.57 -21.95
N GLU A 247 -55.03 -29.25 -23.10
CA GLU A 247 -55.73 -28.56 -24.20
C GLU A 247 -56.69 -29.50 -24.94
N GLY A 248 -56.40 -30.80 -24.99
CA GLY A 248 -57.26 -31.82 -25.60
C GLY A 248 -58.45 -32.26 -24.75
N GLU A 249 -58.38 -32.13 -23.42
CA GLU A 249 -59.51 -32.38 -22.49
C GLU A 249 -60.52 -31.21 -22.42
N ALA A 250 -60.31 -30.13 -23.16
CA ALA A 250 -61.16 -28.93 -23.15
C ALA A 250 -62.27 -28.91 -24.23
N GLU A 251 -62.49 -30.01 -24.97
CA GLU A 251 -63.68 -30.24 -25.83
C GLU A 251 -64.72 -31.16 -25.17
#